data_AF-A0AAN7VNG6-F1
#
_entry.id   AF-A0AAN7VNG6-F1
#
_cell.length_a   1.000
_cell.length_b   1.000
_cell.length_c   1.000
_cell.angle_alpha   90.00
_cell.angle_beta   90.00
_cell.angle_gamma   90.00
#
_symmetry.space_group_name_H-M   'P 1'
#
loop_
_entity.id
_entity.type
_entity.pdbx_description
1 polymer ?
#
loop_
_entity_poly.entity_id
_entity_poly.type
_entity_poly.pdbx_seq_one_letter_code
_entity_poly.pdbx_strand_id
1 'polypeptide(L)'
;MNVYDRGQRLLVQLCDSNLFEGTFEDGTRTRMDLVEISDHYTKNPIGGRLSFYINEIQSVKELHDKSSLTDTTDMAEEVIQSNLTSVPESDIERLQQMTKKYIYIDKTDQNYFDAIHSLVNCESVGIVGVGANFNATKPVELLVLSSWSQVYIMDLTLCCESGFPSDLTDLLESDYVQKVGYNLIPLMESLCHCHKVTIKNIFDIQV
;
A
#
# COMPACT_ATOMS: atom_id res chain seq x y z
N MET A 1 -26.59 -23.76 3.74
CA MET A 1 -26.06 -23.73 5.11
C MET A 1 -25.34 -22.42 5.22
N ASN A 2 -25.91 -21.47 5.97
CA ASN A 2 -25.21 -20.25 6.29
C ASN A 2 -24.20 -20.62 7.39
N VAL A 3 -22.95 -20.24 7.19
CA VAL A 3 -21.83 -20.56 8.09
C VAL A 3 -21.84 -19.65 9.33
N TYR A 4 -22.58 -18.54 9.26
CA TYR A 4 -22.66 -17.50 10.28
C TYR A 4 -24.13 -17.16 10.59
N ASP A 5 -24.37 -16.79 11.84
CA ASP A 5 -25.67 -16.37 12.36
C ASP A 5 -25.80 -14.85 12.35
N ARG A 6 -26.99 -14.37 11.99
CA ARG A 6 -27.30 -12.94 11.95
C ARG A 6 -27.03 -12.30 13.32
N GLY A 7 -26.24 -11.22 13.33
CA GLY A 7 -25.82 -10.51 14.54
C GLY A 7 -24.42 -10.88 15.04
N GLN A 8 -23.75 -11.87 14.45
CA GLN A 8 -22.36 -12.16 14.80
C GLN A 8 -21.42 -11.05 14.33
N ARG A 9 -20.51 -10.61 15.20
CA ARG A 9 -19.42 -9.70 14.83
C ARG A 9 -18.30 -10.50 14.18
N LEU A 10 -17.97 -10.12 12.95
CA LEU A 10 -16.99 -10.78 12.12
C LEU A 10 -15.86 -9.81 11.76
N LEU A 11 -14.65 -10.35 11.73
CA LEU A 11 -13.48 -9.76 11.11
C LEU A 11 -13.25 -10.45 9.77
N VAL A 12 -13.40 -9.71 8.68
CA VAL A 12 -13.23 -10.20 7.31
C VAL A 12 -11.93 -9.66 6.74
N GLN A 13 -11.04 -10.57 6.35
CA GLN A 13 -9.81 -10.26 5.63
C GLN A 13 -10.00 -10.57 4.16
N LEU A 14 -9.72 -9.61 3.28
CA LEU A 14 -9.75 -9.78 1.84
C LEU A 14 -8.39 -10.23 1.29
N CYS A 15 -8.38 -10.77 0.07
CA CYS A 15 -7.16 -11.22 -0.62
C CYS A 15 -6.13 -10.10 -0.87
N ASP A 16 -6.57 -8.84 -0.88
CA ASP A 16 -5.73 -7.64 -0.98
C ASP A 16 -5.20 -7.17 0.38
N SER A 17 -5.39 -7.96 1.44
CA SER A 17 -5.01 -7.68 2.83
C SER A 17 -5.82 -6.58 3.53
N ASN A 18 -6.91 -6.07 2.93
CA ASN A 18 -7.82 -5.19 3.64
C ASN A 18 -8.59 -5.95 4.73
N LEU A 19 -8.71 -5.37 5.93
CA LEU A 19 -9.46 -5.94 7.04
C LEU A 19 -10.66 -5.06 7.41
N PHE A 20 -11.83 -5.68 7.43
CA PHE A 20 -13.09 -5.06 7.81
C PHE A 20 -13.68 -5.76 9.02
N GLU A 21 -14.20 -4.98 9.94
CA GLU A 21 -14.94 -5.44 11.09
C GLU A 21 -16.40 -5.04 10.93
N GLY A 22 -17.33 -5.97 11.10
CA GLY A 22 -18.76 -5.66 10.96
C GLY A 22 -19.65 -6.76 11.51
N THR A 23 -20.93 -6.47 11.57
CA THR A 23 -21.97 -7.38 12.07
C THR A 23 -22.60 -8.11 10.88
N PHE A 24 -22.61 -9.44 10.91
CA PHE A 24 -23.22 -10.26 9.86
C PHE A 24 -24.73 -10.03 9.80
N GLU A 25 -25.24 -9.64 8.64
CA GLU A 25 -26.66 -9.41 8.45
C GLU A 25 -27.34 -10.52 7.65
N ASP A 26 -26.77 -10.87 6.50
CA ASP A 26 -27.29 -11.90 5.59
C ASP A 26 -26.17 -12.43 4.67
N GLY A 27 -26.40 -13.52 3.97
CA GLY A 27 -25.42 -14.09 3.05
C GLY A 27 -25.99 -15.15 2.12
N THR A 28 -25.32 -15.33 0.98
CA THR A 28 -25.58 -16.44 0.05
C THR A 28 -24.36 -17.35 -0.01
N ARG A 29 -24.39 -18.35 -0.89
CA ARG A 29 -23.22 -19.21 -1.15
C ARG A 29 -22.06 -18.48 -1.85
N THR A 30 -22.26 -17.24 -2.30
CA THR A 30 -21.25 -16.48 -3.06
C THR A 30 -20.97 -15.12 -2.47
N ARG A 31 -21.75 -14.65 -1.48
CA ARG A 31 -21.55 -13.36 -0.83
C ARG A 31 -21.88 -13.39 0.65
N MET A 32 -21.29 -12.45 1.37
CA MET A 32 -21.57 -12.13 2.76
C MET A 32 -21.92 -10.64 2.87
N ASP A 33 -23.01 -10.31 3.55
CA ASP A 33 -23.45 -8.94 3.77
C ASP A 33 -23.20 -8.56 5.25
N LEU A 34 -22.43 -7.50 5.46
CA LEU A 34 -22.16 -6.93 6.79
C LEU A 34 -22.81 -5.55 6.94
N VAL A 35 -23.10 -5.18 8.19
CA VAL A 35 -23.53 -3.84 8.61
C VAL A 35 -22.66 -3.34 9.77
N GLU A 36 -22.79 -2.06 10.11
CA GLU A 36 -21.98 -1.42 11.17
C GLU A 36 -20.47 -1.59 10.92
N ILE A 37 -20.09 -1.48 9.64
CA ILE A 37 -18.76 -1.84 9.20
C ILE A 37 -17.79 -0.73 9.59
N SER A 38 -16.65 -1.14 10.13
CA SER A 38 -15.48 -0.30 10.33
C SER A 38 -14.28 -0.94 9.66
N ASP A 39 -13.40 -0.10 9.12
CA ASP A 39 -12.08 -0.55 8.73
C ASP A 39 -11.31 -0.91 10.02
N HIS A 40 -10.75 -2.13 10.07
CA HIS A 40 -10.19 -2.66 11.30
C HIS A 40 -8.98 -1.84 11.79
N TYR A 41 -8.21 -1.28 10.85
CA TYR A 41 -7.00 -0.51 11.13
C TYR A 41 -7.32 0.92 11.56
N THR A 42 -8.27 1.56 10.90
CA THR A 42 -8.59 2.97 11.15
C THR A 42 -9.71 3.17 12.18
N LYS A 43 -10.45 2.10 12.50
CA LYS A 43 -11.70 2.12 13.28
C LYS A 43 -12.73 3.12 12.76
N ASN A 44 -12.57 3.60 11.54
CA ASN A 44 -13.50 4.53 10.92
C ASN A 44 -14.76 3.76 10.51
N PRO A 45 -15.95 4.24 10.91
CA PRO A 45 -17.19 3.66 10.43
C PRO A 45 -17.33 3.96 8.93
N ILE A 46 -17.45 2.91 8.13
CA ILE A 46 -17.68 3.01 6.68
C ILE A 46 -19.17 3.27 6.42
N GLY A 47 -20.03 2.85 7.35
CA GLY A 47 -21.47 3.10 7.32
C GLY A 47 -22.21 2.28 6.25
N GLY A 48 -23.51 2.05 6.48
CA GLY A 48 -24.36 1.30 5.56
C GLY A 48 -24.11 -0.21 5.57
N ARG A 49 -24.59 -0.87 4.52
CA ARG A 49 -24.43 -2.31 4.27
C ARG A 49 -23.39 -2.50 3.17
N LEU A 50 -22.39 -3.36 3.38
CA LEU A 50 -21.49 -3.81 2.31
C LEU A 50 -21.61 -5.31 2.08
N SER A 51 -21.47 -5.69 0.81
CA SER A 51 -21.44 -7.06 0.34
C SER A 51 -20.02 -7.43 -0.04
N PHE A 52 -19.52 -8.53 0.50
CA PHE A 52 -18.22 -9.11 0.19
C PHE A 52 -18.42 -10.41 -0.57
N TYR A 53 -17.77 -10.59 -1.72
CA TYR A 53 -17.85 -11.85 -2.44
C TYR A 53 -16.87 -12.88 -1.84
N ILE A 54 -17.30 -14.14 -1.72
CA ILE A 54 -16.52 -15.17 -1.02
C ILE A 54 -15.17 -15.44 -1.70
N ASN A 55 -15.06 -15.22 -3.01
CA ASN A 55 -13.79 -15.33 -3.75
C ASN A 55 -12.80 -14.20 -3.45
N GLU A 56 -13.26 -13.09 -2.87
CA GLU A 56 -12.43 -11.96 -2.43
C GLU A 56 -12.02 -12.09 -0.96
N ILE A 57 -12.68 -12.98 -0.21
CA ILE A 57 -12.43 -13.20 1.21
C ILE A 57 -11.31 -14.23 1.38
N GLN A 58 -10.21 -13.81 2.00
CA GLN A 58 -9.12 -14.68 2.39
C GLN A 58 -9.42 -15.42 3.69
N SER A 59 -9.98 -14.73 4.70
CA SER A 59 -10.33 -15.33 5.98
C SER A 59 -11.45 -14.57 6.69
N VAL A 60 -12.19 -15.27 7.58
CA VAL A 60 -13.22 -14.69 8.43
C VAL A 60 -13.02 -15.19 9.86
N LYS A 61 -12.99 -14.28 10.83
CA LYS A 61 -12.85 -14.60 12.26
C LYS A 61 -14.00 -14.01 13.06
N GLU A 62 -14.61 -14.81 13.94
CA GLU A 62 -15.64 -14.32 14.86
C GLU A 62 -14.99 -13.55 16.01
N LEU A 63 -15.57 -12.38 16.33
CA LEU A 63 -15.16 -11.54 17.44
C LEU A 63 -16.15 -11.72 18.58
N HIS A 64 -15.75 -12.44 19.63
CA HIS A 64 -16.51 -12.49 20.87
C HIS A 64 -16.15 -11.28 21.75
N ASP A 65 -17.15 -10.48 22.11
CA ASP A 65 -16.96 -9.42 23.11
C ASP A 65 -16.58 -10.06 24.45
N LYS A 66 -15.50 -9.57 25.06
CA LYS A 66 -15.00 -10.00 26.37
C LYS A 66 -15.92 -9.53 27.50
N SER A 67 -17.14 -10.04 27.56
CA SER A 67 -18.07 -9.81 28.68
C SER A 67 -18.78 -11.10 29.09
N SER A 68 -18.01 -12.13 29.43
CA SER A 68 -18.44 -13.21 30.34
C SER A 68 -17.27 -14.12 30.66
N LEU A 69 -16.58 -13.81 31.77
CA LEU A 69 -15.74 -14.78 32.49
C LEU A 69 -16.66 -15.72 33.27
N THR A 70 -16.54 -17.04 33.05
CA THR A 70 -16.49 -18.08 34.10
C THR A 70 -16.00 -19.40 33.50
N ASP A 71 -14.81 -19.81 33.95
CA ASP A 71 -14.30 -21.16 34.22
C ASP A 71 -14.78 -22.37 33.39
N THR A 72 -13.87 -22.99 32.62
CA THR A 72 -13.26 -24.30 32.96
C THR A 72 -12.23 -24.76 31.91
N THR A 73 -10.99 -24.87 32.40
CA THR A 73 -10.00 -25.95 32.20
C THR A 73 -9.54 -26.33 30.78
N ASP A 74 -8.30 -25.91 30.51
CA ASP A 74 -7.20 -26.61 29.82
C ASP A 74 -7.49 -27.46 28.58
N MET A 75 -6.97 -27.00 27.43
CA MET A 75 -6.04 -27.78 26.60
C MET A 75 -5.40 -26.86 25.54
N ALA A 76 -4.07 -26.72 25.64
CA ALA A 76 -3.15 -26.28 24.60
C ALA A 76 -3.33 -24.85 24.05
N GLU A 77 -2.76 -23.92 24.80
CA GLU A 77 -2.04 -22.77 24.25
C GLU A 77 -1.02 -23.24 23.18
N GLU A 78 -1.46 -23.40 21.93
CA GLU A 78 -0.60 -23.03 20.81
C GLU A 78 -0.82 -21.55 20.55
N VAL A 79 -0.23 -20.75 21.46
CA VAL A 79 0.20 -19.40 21.15
C VAL A 79 1.24 -19.57 20.05
N ILE A 80 0.76 -19.63 18.80
CA ILE A 80 1.54 -19.15 17.66
C ILE A 80 1.65 -17.65 17.92
N GLN A 81 2.63 -17.32 18.78
CA GLN A 81 3.23 -16.01 18.86
C GLN A 81 3.86 -15.82 17.50
N SER A 82 3.03 -15.40 16.55
CA SER A 82 3.52 -14.71 15.39
C SER A 82 4.30 -13.55 15.97
N ASN A 83 5.62 -13.66 15.96
CA ASN A 83 6.53 -12.52 15.95
C ASN A 83 6.30 -11.72 14.65
N LEU A 84 5.04 -11.36 14.39
CA LEU A 84 4.69 -10.30 13.47
C LEU A 84 5.18 -9.05 14.18
N THR A 85 6.29 -8.52 13.70
CA THR A 85 6.72 -7.15 13.98
C THR A 85 5.58 -6.23 13.58
N SER A 86 4.66 -6.00 14.52
CA SER A 86 3.59 -5.04 14.40
C SER A 86 4.23 -3.69 14.12
N VAL A 87 3.95 -3.12 12.95
CA VAL A 87 4.31 -1.73 12.68
C VAL A 87 3.69 -0.87 13.80
N PRO A 88 4.45 0.03 14.44
CA PRO A 88 3.90 0.89 15.49
C PRO A 88 2.69 1.68 14.99
N GLU A 89 1.67 1.84 15.82
CA GLU A 89 0.45 2.59 15.45
C GLU A 89 0.78 4.02 14.99
N SER A 90 1.73 4.68 15.63
CA SER A 90 2.24 5.99 15.21
C SER A 90 2.85 5.99 13.81
N ASP A 91 3.49 4.90 13.40
CA ASP A 91 4.01 4.76 12.04
C ASP A 91 2.90 4.51 11.04
N ILE A 92 1.88 3.73 11.40
CA ILE A 92 0.70 3.52 10.58
C ILE A 92 -0.01 4.87 10.35
N GLU A 93 -0.27 5.64 11.40
CA GLU A 93 -0.88 6.97 11.30
C GLU A 93 -0.05 7.91 10.42
N ARG A 94 1.28 7.94 10.62
CA ARG A 94 2.19 8.74 9.79
C ARG A 94 2.10 8.34 8.32
N LEU A 95 2.18 7.05 8.01
CA LEU A 95 2.08 6.54 6.63
C LEU A 95 0.73 6.88 6.01
N GLN A 96 -0.37 6.77 6.76
CA GLN A 96 -1.70 7.17 6.31
C GLN A 96 -1.82 8.68 6.06
N GLN A 97 -1.13 9.52 6.83
CA GLN A 97 -1.09 10.97 6.56
C GLN A 97 -0.31 11.27 5.28
N MET A 98 0.78 10.54 5.02
CA MET A 98 1.57 10.68 3.80
C MET A 98 0.75 10.36 2.55
N THR A 99 -0.13 9.35 2.59
CA THR A 99 -0.98 9.03 1.43
C THR A 99 -1.99 10.13 1.09
N LYS A 100 -2.35 10.99 2.05
CA LYS A 100 -3.29 12.11 1.86
C LYS A 100 -2.60 13.43 1.52
N LYS A 101 -1.29 13.55 1.79
CA LYS A 101 -0.51 14.78 1.65
C LYS A 101 0.60 14.65 0.63
N TYR A 102 0.35 13.94 -0.47
CA TYR A 102 1.32 13.86 -1.56
C TYR A 102 1.49 15.21 -2.26
N ILE A 103 2.65 15.41 -2.88
CA ILE A 103 2.93 16.56 -3.74
C ILE A 103 2.94 16.07 -5.19
N TYR A 104 2.00 16.57 -5.98
CA TYR A 104 1.97 16.33 -7.43
C TYR A 104 2.86 17.34 -8.13
N ILE A 105 3.73 16.87 -9.03
CA ILE A 105 4.70 17.68 -9.75
C ILE A 105 4.44 17.49 -11.24
N ASP A 106 3.89 18.52 -11.86
CA ASP A 106 3.49 18.57 -13.26
C ASP A 106 4.39 19.47 -14.11
N LYS A 107 5.49 19.96 -13.56
CA LYS A 107 6.47 20.80 -14.26
C LYS A 107 7.72 20.95 -13.41
N THR A 108 8.80 21.38 -14.06
CA THR A 108 10.06 21.72 -13.42
C THR A 108 9.99 23.11 -12.77
N ASP A 109 9.25 23.23 -11.67
CA ASP A 109 9.14 24.46 -10.87
C ASP A 109 9.80 24.32 -9.49
N GLN A 110 9.52 25.26 -8.57
CA GLN A 110 10.09 25.22 -7.23
C GLN A 110 9.73 23.94 -6.47
N ASN A 111 8.52 23.40 -6.64
CA ASN A 111 8.13 22.17 -5.96
C ASN A 111 8.94 20.97 -6.48
N TYR A 112 9.27 20.96 -7.77
CA TYR A 112 10.19 19.97 -8.34
C TYR A 112 11.57 20.05 -7.69
N PHE A 113 12.17 21.25 -7.64
CA PHE A 113 13.53 21.40 -7.09
C PHE A 113 13.58 21.10 -5.58
N ASP A 114 12.55 21.51 -4.83
CA ASP A 114 12.43 21.19 -3.41
C ASP A 114 12.30 19.67 -3.17
N ALA A 115 11.54 18.98 -4.02
CA ALA A 115 11.40 17.53 -3.97
C ALA A 115 12.72 16.83 -4.27
N ILE A 116 13.42 17.20 -5.35
CA ILE A 116 14.73 16.63 -5.69
C ILE A 116 15.72 16.88 -4.55
N HIS A 117 15.81 18.11 -4.04
CA HIS A 117 16.67 18.44 -2.92
C HIS A 117 16.35 17.61 -1.67
N SER A 118 15.08 17.35 -1.37
CA SER A 118 14.69 16.47 -0.28
C SER A 118 15.13 15.02 -0.51
N LEU A 119 14.98 14.51 -1.74
CA LEU A 119 15.21 13.10 -2.07
C LEU A 119 16.71 12.76 -2.16
N VAL A 120 17.54 13.63 -2.71
CA VAL A 120 18.99 13.40 -2.83
C VAL A 120 19.71 13.35 -1.48
N ASN A 121 19.10 13.93 -0.43
CA ASN A 121 19.63 13.92 0.93
C ASN A 121 19.14 12.71 1.75
N CYS A 122 18.36 11.80 1.16
CA CYS A 122 17.92 10.58 1.82
C CYS A 122 18.93 9.44 1.59
N GLU A 123 19.11 8.57 2.58
CA GLU A 123 19.86 7.32 2.40
C GLU A 123 19.13 6.36 1.45
N SER A 124 17.80 6.31 1.59
CA SER A 124 16.93 5.50 0.75
C SER A 124 15.67 6.26 0.36
N VAL A 125 15.15 5.95 -0.82
CA VAL A 125 13.90 6.48 -1.34
C VAL A 125 13.02 5.35 -1.84
N GLY A 126 11.73 5.42 -1.55
CA GLY A 126 10.74 4.54 -2.16
C GLY A 126 10.53 4.92 -3.62
N ILE A 127 10.38 3.95 -4.51
CA ILE A 127 10.12 4.17 -5.93
C ILE A 127 9.04 3.23 -6.47
N VAL A 128 8.08 3.78 -7.21
CA VAL A 128 7.03 3.03 -7.91
C VAL A 128 6.73 3.71 -9.25
N GLY A 129 6.64 2.92 -10.31
CA GLY A 129 6.06 3.38 -11.58
C GLY A 129 4.56 3.17 -11.59
N VAL A 130 3.81 4.17 -12.04
CA VAL A 130 2.35 4.11 -12.18
C VAL A 130 1.99 4.44 -13.62
N GLY A 131 1.11 3.63 -14.22
CA GLY A 131 0.67 3.78 -15.61
C GLY A 131 0.13 2.47 -16.17
N ALA A 132 -0.54 2.54 -17.31
CA ALA A 132 -1.14 1.36 -17.94
C ALA A 132 -0.07 0.46 -18.60
N ASN A 133 0.36 -0.60 -17.90
CA ASN A 133 1.25 -1.66 -18.41
C ASN A 133 2.51 -1.12 -19.12
N PHE A 134 3.25 -0.21 -18.46
CA PHE A 134 4.55 0.27 -18.94
C PHE A 134 5.57 -0.87 -18.99
N ASN A 135 6.53 -0.78 -19.93
CA ASN A 135 7.60 -1.76 -20.15
C ASN A 135 8.68 -1.14 -21.07
N ALA A 136 9.61 -1.95 -21.57
CA ALA A 136 10.65 -1.50 -22.51
C ALA A 136 10.15 -0.73 -23.76
N THR A 137 8.89 -0.90 -24.16
CA THR A 137 8.28 -0.24 -25.34
C THR A 137 7.25 0.84 -24.99
N LYS A 138 6.88 0.96 -23.71
CA LYS A 138 5.86 1.90 -23.24
C LYS A 138 6.42 2.71 -22.07
N PRO A 139 6.50 4.05 -22.18
CA PRO A 139 7.03 4.87 -21.11
C PRO A 139 6.13 4.78 -19.88
N VAL A 140 6.76 4.87 -18.71
CA VAL A 140 6.06 5.10 -17.46
C VAL A 140 5.52 6.54 -17.46
N GLU A 141 4.23 6.70 -17.14
CA GLU A 141 3.54 8.00 -17.21
C GLU A 141 3.71 8.78 -15.91
N LEU A 142 3.65 8.09 -14.77
CA LEU A 142 3.83 8.68 -13.44
C LEU A 142 4.93 7.95 -12.70
N LEU A 143 5.87 8.72 -12.15
CA LEU A 143 6.89 8.19 -11.25
C LEU A 143 6.61 8.67 -9.83
N VAL A 144 6.39 7.72 -8.92
CA VAL A 144 6.19 8.01 -7.51
C VAL A 144 7.51 7.80 -6.78
N LEU A 145 7.95 8.82 -6.05
CA LEU A 145 9.12 8.79 -5.19
C LEU A 145 8.72 9.16 -3.77
N SER A 146 9.32 8.53 -2.77
CA SER A 146 9.02 8.87 -1.37
C SER A 146 10.26 8.92 -0.51
N SER A 147 10.30 9.90 0.39
CA SER A 147 11.15 9.86 1.58
C SER A 147 10.38 9.19 2.73
N TRP A 148 10.95 9.19 3.93
CA TRP A 148 10.29 8.78 5.16
C TRP A 148 9.08 9.65 5.56
N SER A 149 8.96 10.86 5.04
CA SER A 149 7.97 11.85 5.49
C SER A 149 7.09 12.41 4.37
N GLN A 150 7.45 12.21 3.10
CA GLN A 150 6.75 12.84 1.98
C GLN A 150 6.69 11.91 0.76
N VAL A 151 5.55 11.92 0.09
CA VAL A 151 5.34 11.27 -1.22
C VAL A 151 5.29 12.34 -2.30
N TYR A 152 6.01 12.10 -3.39
CA TYR A 152 6.07 12.93 -4.58
C TYR A 152 5.58 12.11 -5.77
N ILE A 153 4.66 12.66 -6.55
CA ILE A 153 4.15 12.05 -7.77
C ILE A 153 4.58 12.94 -8.94
N MET A 154 5.52 12.46 -9.73
CA MET A 154 6.08 13.18 -10.88
C MET A 154 5.38 12.75 -12.16
N ASP A 155 4.86 13.73 -12.90
CA ASP A 155 4.28 13.53 -14.23
C ASP A 155 5.38 13.45 -15.29
N LEU A 156 5.65 12.23 -15.78
CA LEU A 156 6.65 11.99 -16.80
C LEU A 156 6.12 12.14 -18.23
N THR A 157 4.80 12.31 -18.42
CA THR A 157 4.23 12.51 -19.77
C THR A 157 4.77 13.78 -20.43
N LEU A 158 5.13 14.77 -19.62
CA LEU A 158 5.69 16.04 -20.05
C LEU A 158 7.18 15.94 -20.41
N CYS A 159 7.87 14.94 -19.87
CA CYS A 159 9.28 14.68 -20.18
C CYS A 159 9.48 14.16 -21.62
N CYS A 160 8.42 13.72 -22.30
CA CYS A 160 8.49 13.27 -23.69
C CYS A 160 8.88 14.42 -24.66
N GLU A 161 8.54 15.68 -24.34
CA GLU A 161 8.85 16.83 -25.20
C GLU A 161 10.14 17.55 -24.78
N SER A 162 10.38 17.68 -23.47
CA SER A 162 11.53 18.42 -22.92
C SER A 162 12.77 17.55 -22.65
N GLY A 163 12.64 16.23 -22.80
CA GLY A 163 13.64 15.27 -22.33
C GLY A 163 13.50 14.97 -20.84
N PHE A 164 14.16 13.89 -20.40
CA PHE A 164 14.14 13.47 -19.00
C PHE A 164 15.05 14.39 -18.16
N PRO A 165 14.57 14.92 -17.01
CA PRO A 165 15.33 15.89 -16.22
C PRO A 165 16.66 15.33 -15.71
N SER A 166 17.76 16.07 -15.88
CA SER A 166 19.10 15.62 -15.45
C SER A 166 19.20 15.36 -13.96
N ASP A 167 18.61 16.23 -13.12
CA ASP A 167 18.70 16.07 -11.67
C ASP A 167 17.94 14.81 -11.19
N LEU A 168 16.87 14.44 -11.89
CA LEU A 168 16.14 13.19 -11.63
C LEU A 168 16.93 11.98 -12.12
N THR A 169 17.61 12.07 -13.27
CA THR A 169 18.56 11.06 -13.72
C THR A 169 19.64 10.85 -12.67
N ASP A 170 20.27 11.91 -12.19
CA ASP A 170 21.35 11.84 -11.20
C ASP A 170 20.88 11.15 -9.91
N LEU A 171 19.66 11.43 -9.44
CA LEU A 171 19.04 10.74 -8.30
C LEU A 171 18.86 9.23 -8.58
N LEU A 172 18.27 8.87 -9.72
CA LEU A 172 17.96 7.48 -10.08
C LEU A 172 19.23 6.65 -10.33
N GLU A 173 20.25 7.25 -10.94
CA GLU A 173 21.52 6.61 -11.27
C GLU A 173 22.59 6.74 -10.16
N SER A 174 22.25 7.38 -9.03
CA SER A 174 23.12 7.54 -7.87
C SER A 174 23.45 6.19 -7.23
N ASP A 175 24.73 6.00 -6.89
CA ASP A 175 25.20 4.87 -6.09
C ASP A 175 24.99 5.10 -4.58
N TYR A 176 24.67 6.34 -4.16
CA TYR A 176 24.56 6.73 -2.74
C TYR A 176 23.14 6.61 -2.19
N VAL A 177 22.14 6.93 -3.01
CA VAL A 177 20.73 6.86 -2.61
C VAL A 177 20.18 5.51 -3.04
N GLN A 178 19.75 4.68 -2.10
CA GLN A 178 19.16 3.38 -2.41
C GLN A 178 17.71 3.55 -2.89
N LYS A 179 17.36 2.95 -4.03
CA LYS A 179 15.98 2.92 -4.55
C LYS A 179 15.30 1.64 -4.06
N VAL A 180 14.31 1.81 -3.19
CA VAL A 180 13.54 0.72 -2.58
C VAL A 180 12.19 0.60 -3.29
N GLY A 181 11.86 -0.58 -3.79
CA GLY A 181 10.57 -0.81 -4.42
C GLY A 181 10.23 -2.28 -4.56
N TYR A 182 9.10 -2.58 -5.20
CA TYR A 182 8.61 -3.95 -5.36
C TYR A 182 8.48 -4.28 -6.84
N ASN A 183 9.10 -5.38 -7.29
CA ASN A 183 9.08 -5.84 -8.68
C ASN A 183 9.47 -4.72 -9.65
N LEU A 184 10.70 -4.23 -9.53
CA LEU A 184 11.17 -3.04 -10.24
C LEU A 184 11.55 -3.29 -11.70
N ILE A 185 11.57 -4.55 -12.15
CA ILE A 185 11.97 -4.93 -13.52
C ILE A 185 11.22 -4.12 -14.59
N PRO A 186 9.87 -4.03 -14.60
CA PRO A 186 9.16 -3.28 -15.64
C PRO A 186 9.49 -1.79 -15.65
N LEU A 187 9.73 -1.21 -14.46
CA LEU A 187 10.09 0.20 -14.31
C LEU A 187 11.49 0.46 -14.86
N MET A 188 12.45 -0.38 -14.49
CA MET A 188 13.82 -0.31 -14.98
C MET A 188 13.89 -0.45 -16.49
N GLU A 189 13.16 -1.41 -17.06
CA GLU A 189 13.10 -1.60 -18.51
C GLU A 189 12.50 -0.38 -19.20
N SER A 190 11.41 0.18 -18.68
CA SER A 190 10.76 1.35 -19.25
C SER A 190 11.68 2.58 -19.24
N LEU A 191 12.29 2.89 -18.09
CA LEU A 191 13.20 4.03 -17.93
C LEU A 191 14.45 3.89 -18.81
N CYS A 192 15.04 2.70 -18.87
CA CYS A 192 16.25 2.47 -19.67
C CYS A 192 15.97 2.63 -21.17
N HIS A 193 14.89 2.04 -21.67
CA HIS A 193 14.61 2.04 -23.11
C HIS A 193 13.99 3.37 -23.58
N CYS A 194 13.01 3.89 -22.84
CA CYS A 194 12.24 5.08 -23.23
C CYS A 194 12.91 6.39 -22.83
N HIS A 195 13.63 6.42 -21.70
CA HIS A 195 14.20 7.65 -21.14
C HIS A 195 15.73 7.65 -21.04
N LYS A 196 16.39 6.54 -21.38
CA LYS A 196 17.86 6.36 -21.26
C LYS A 196 18.38 6.53 -19.83
N VAL A 197 17.56 6.13 -18.85
CA VAL A 197 17.90 6.19 -17.42
C VAL A 197 18.06 4.78 -16.86
N THR A 198 19.17 4.53 -16.17
CA THR A 198 19.48 3.24 -15.54
C THR A 198 19.47 3.37 -14.02
N ILE A 199 18.42 2.87 -13.38
CA ILE A 199 18.33 2.87 -11.91
C ILE A 199 19.49 2.03 -11.33
N LYS A 200 20.27 2.60 -10.40
CA LYS A 200 21.36 1.92 -9.66
C LYS A 200 21.05 1.77 -8.18
N ASN A 201 21.84 1.02 -7.42
CA ASN A 201 21.68 0.82 -5.96
C ASN A 201 20.22 0.54 -5.56
N ILE A 202 19.73 -0.63 -5.95
CA ILE A 202 18.33 -1.02 -5.79
C ILE A 202 18.18 -2.02 -4.65
N PHE A 203 17.11 -1.87 -3.87
CA PHE A 203 16.58 -2.90 -2.99
C PHE A 203 15.17 -3.26 -3.46
N ASP A 204 15.05 -4.41 -4.14
CA ASP A 204 13.75 -4.92 -4.60
C ASP A 204 13.17 -5.85 -3.53
N ILE A 205 12.03 -5.46 -2.97
CA ILE A 205 11.35 -6.19 -1.88
C ILE A 205 10.81 -7.55 -2.36
N GLN A 206 10.67 -7.77 -3.67
CA GLN A 206 10.23 -9.07 -4.19
C GLN A 206 11.32 -10.15 -4.15
N VAL A 207 12.60 -9.76 -4.22
CA VAL A 207 13.77 -10.65 -4.36
C VAL A 207 14.34 -11.03 -3.00
#